data_AF-A0A3C2B4Q2-F1
#
_entry.id   AF-A0A3C2B4Q2-F1
#
_cell.length_a   1.000
_cell.length_b   1.000
_cell.length_c   1.000
_cell.angle_alpha   90.00
_cell.angle_beta   90.00
_cell.angle_gamma   90.00
#
_symmetry.space_group_name_H-M   'P 1'
#
loop_
_entity.id
_entity.type
_entity.pdbx_description
1 polymer ?
#
loop_
_entity_poly.entity_id
_entity_poly.type
_entity_poly.pdbx_seq_one_letter_code
_entity_poly.pdbx_strand_id
1 'polypeptide(L)' 'PTRRSFRSGVFAPIGGIAEGTLIEVGTVIGHVGDAEVRSAFAGVVQSYIAVEGERVTLRQPIAWLRTV' A
#
# COMPACT_ATOMS: atom_id res chain seq x y z
N PRO A 1 -27.67 16.67 5.81
CA PRO A 1 -27.10 15.34 5.54
C PRO A 1 -25.99 15.42 4.47
N THR A 2 -24.76 15.71 4.88
CA THR A 2 -23.61 15.80 3.99
C THR A 2 -23.07 14.39 3.78
N ARG A 3 -23.30 13.84 2.58
CA ARG A 3 -22.78 12.53 2.17
C ARG A 3 -21.26 12.64 2.02
N ARG A 4 -20.51 12.53 3.13
CA ARG A 4 -19.05 12.38 3.07
C ARG A 4 -18.77 11.17 2.16
N SER A 5 -18.04 11.37 1.09
CA SER A 5 -17.57 10.30 0.22
C SER A 5 -16.50 9.51 0.98
N PHE A 6 -16.92 8.51 1.77
CA PHE A 6 -16.06 7.70 2.65
C PHE A 6 -15.13 6.71 1.90
N ARG A 7 -14.59 7.06 0.73
CA ARG A 7 -13.82 6.13 -0.11
C ARG A 7 -12.32 6.42 -0.17
N SER A 8 -11.82 7.43 0.54
CA SER A 8 -10.40 7.71 0.62
C SER A 8 -9.88 7.68 2.06
N GLY A 9 -8.69 7.09 2.22
CA GLY A 9 -7.93 7.10 3.46
C GLY A 9 -6.50 7.54 3.20
N VAL A 10 -5.76 7.87 4.26
CA VAL A 10 -4.37 8.33 4.16
C VAL A 10 -3.43 7.14 4.22
N PHE A 11 -2.56 6.99 3.23
CA PHE A 11 -1.57 5.93 3.16
C PHE A 11 -0.35 6.22 4.05
N ALA A 12 0.11 5.21 4.78
CA ALA A 12 1.34 5.22 5.57
C ALA A 12 2.13 3.92 5.30
N PRO A 13 3.34 3.97 4.71
CA PRO A 13 4.13 2.78 4.44
C PRO A 13 4.68 2.15 5.71
N ILE A 14 4.91 0.83 5.70
CA ILE A 14 5.65 0.16 6.76
C ILE A 14 7.14 0.47 6.61
N GLY A 15 7.76 0.96 7.69
CA GLY A 15 9.21 1.15 7.76
C GLY A 15 9.95 -0.17 7.53
N GLY A 16 11.05 -0.12 6.76
CA GLY A 16 11.88 -1.29 6.47
C GLY A 16 11.47 -2.11 5.25
N ILE A 17 10.33 -1.82 4.62
CA ILE A 17 9.96 -2.37 3.31
C ILE A 17 10.19 -1.29 2.26
N ALA A 18 11.36 -1.35 1.61
CA ALA A 18 11.79 -0.40 0.58
C ALA A 18 12.04 -1.10 -0.77
N GLU A 19 12.40 -0.33 -1.80
CA GLU A 19 12.89 -0.87 -3.06
C GLU A 19 13.99 -1.93 -2.83
N GLY A 20 13.89 -3.06 -3.54
CA GLY A 20 14.78 -4.20 -3.40
C GLY A 20 14.39 -5.20 -2.33
N THR A 21 13.41 -4.88 -1.47
CA THR A 21 12.94 -5.81 -0.43
C THR A 21 12.16 -6.98 -1.04
N LEU A 22 12.55 -8.21 -0.73
CA LEU A 22 11.77 -9.42 -1.03
C LEU A 22 10.65 -9.57 0.00
N ILE A 23 9.41 -9.78 -0.47
CA ILE A 23 8.24 -9.99 0.38
C ILE A 23 7.42 -11.20 -0.07
N GLU A 24 6.70 -11.79 0.88
CA GLU A 24 5.79 -12.91 0.66
C GLU A 24 4.33 -12.44 0.48
N VAL A 25 3.47 -13.32 -0.04
CA VAL A 25 2.02 -13.09 -0.08
C VAL A 25 1.50 -12.81 1.32
N GLY A 26 0.68 -11.78 1.46
CA GLY A 26 0.08 -11.37 2.73
C GLY A 26 0.93 -10.44 3.58
N THR A 27 2.19 -10.16 3.18
CA THR A 27 3.05 -9.17 3.85
C THR A 27 2.34 -7.81 3.89
N VAL A 28 2.27 -7.19 5.08
CA VAL A 28 1.74 -5.83 5.25
C VAL A 28 2.80 -4.84 4.78
N ILE A 29 2.49 -4.05 3.75
CA ILE A 29 3.40 -3.05 3.17
C ILE A 29 3.05 -1.61 3.57
N GLY A 30 1.91 -1.41 4.23
CA GLY A 30 1.48 -0.12 4.73
C GLY A 30 0.08 -0.19 5.32
N HIS A 31 -0.45 0.98 5.69
CA HIS A 31 -1.78 1.16 6.24
C HIS A 31 -2.52 2.26 5.48
N VAL A 32 -3.85 2.16 5.46
CA VAL A 32 -4.77 3.23 5.04
C VAL A 32 -5.75 3.48 6.18
N GLY A 33 -5.45 4.47 7.02
CA GLY A 33 -6.08 4.56 8.35
C GLY A 33 -5.77 3.31 9.18
N ASP A 34 -6.78 2.66 9.74
CA ASP A 34 -6.62 1.43 10.53
C ASP A 34 -6.58 0.14 9.67
N ALA A 35 -6.76 0.26 8.35
CA ALA A 35 -6.77 -0.90 7.46
C ALA A 35 -5.37 -1.22 6.94
N GLU A 36 -4.97 -2.49 7.07
CA GLU A 36 -3.70 -2.98 6.50
C GLU A 36 -3.77 -3.07 4.97
N VAL A 37 -2.69 -2.65 4.32
CA VAL A 37 -2.43 -2.93 2.90
C VAL A 37 -1.53 -4.15 2.83
N ARG A 38 -2.08 -5.28 2.40
CA ARG A 38 -1.36 -6.54 2.26
C ARG A 38 -1.03 -6.83 0.81
N SER A 39 0.18 -7.31 0.54
CA SER A 39 0.56 -7.75 -0.81
C SER A 39 -0.24 -8.99 -1.21
N ALA A 40 -0.83 -8.96 -2.41
CA ALA A 40 -1.47 -10.14 -3.00
C ALA A 40 -0.46 -11.09 -3.69
N PHE A 41 0.81 -10.68 -3.80
CA PHE A 41 1.85 -11.39 -4.53
C PHE A 41 3.14 -11.46 -3.72
N ALA A 42 3.92 -12.53 -3.93
CA ALA A 42 5.31 -12.58 -3.50
C ALA A 42 6.19 -11.94 -4.59
N GLY A 43 7.30 -11.33 -4.19
CA GLY A 43 8.22 -10.70 -5.13
C GLY A 43 9.08 -9.61 -4.51
N VAL A 44 9.80 -8.89 -5.36
CA VAL A 44 10.68 -7.80 -4.96
C VAL A 44 9.99 -6.47 -5.18
N VAL A 45 9.89 -5.66 -4.13
CA VAL A 45 9.38 -4.28 -4.22
C VAL A 45 10.28 -3.48 -5.16
N GLN A 46 9.69 -2.82 -6.16
CA GLN A 46 10.41 -1.96 -7.10
C GLN A 46 10.22 -0.49 -6.73
N SER A 47 9.01 -0.08 -6.40
CA SER A 47 8.74 1.28 -5.92
C SER A 47 7.34 1.35 -5.29
N TYR A 48 7.13 2.33 -4.40
CA TYR A 48 5.79 2.75 -3.98
C TYR A 48 5.26 3.78 -4.96
N ILE A 49 4.02 3.56 -5.39
CA ILE A 49 3.27 4.49 -6.24
C ILE A 49 2.59 5.53 -5.36
N ALA A 50 2.03 5.09 -4.22
CA ALA A 50 1.46 5.97 -3.23
C ALA A 50 2.56 6.54 -2.31
N VAL A 51 2.58 7.85 -2.12
CA VAL A 51 3.50 8.49 -1.19
C VAL A 51 2.93 8.52 0.23
N GLU A 52 3.79 8.59 1.23
CA GLU A 52 3.37 8.78 2.61
C GLU A 52 2.49 10.04 2.75
N GLY A 53 1.36 9.91 3.45
CA GLY A 53 0.40 10.99 3.64
C GLY A 53 -0.59 11.18 2.48
N GLU A 54 -0.43 10.46 1.37
CA GLU A 54 -1.33 10.55 0.24
C GLU A 54 -2.73 10.03 0.58
N ARG A 55 -3.78 10.74 0.12
CA ARG A 55 -5.15 10.21 0.15
C ARG A 55 -5.35 9.24 -1.00
N VAL A 56 -5.35 7.95 -0.68
CA VAL A 56 -5.60 6.89 -1.65
C VAL A 56 -7.07 6.48 -1.66
N THR A 57 -7.55 5.96 -2.79
CA THR A 57 -8.91 5.41 -2.94
C THR A 57 -8.92 3.90 -3.09
N LEU A 58 -10.09 3.28 -2.93
CA LEU A 58 -10.25 1.85 -3.13
C LEU A 58 -9.72 1.42 -4.52
N ARG A 59 -8.87 0.38 -4.55
CA ARG A 59 -8.22 -0.19 -5.75
C ARG A 59 -7.18 0.72 -6.41
N GLN A 60 -6.86 1.87 -5.82
CA GLN A 60 -5.68 2.63 -6.26
C GLN A 60 -4.43 1.76 -6.05
N PRO A 61 -3.56 1.62 -7.07
CA PRO A 61 -2.29 0.92 -6.91
C PRO A 61 -1.41 1.56 -5.83
N ILE A 62 -0.79 0.73 -4.98
CA ILE A 62 0.05 1.21 -3.87
C ILE A 62 1.54 1.04 -4.15
N ALA A 63 1.94 -0.10 -4.73
CA ALA A 63 3.33 -0.41 -5.02
C ALA A 63 3.45 -1.26 -6.30
N TRP A 64 4.59 -1.17 -6.96
CA TRP A 64 5.00 -2.09 -8.01
C TRP A 64 5.93 -3.16 -7.44
N LEU A 65 5.65 -4.40 -7.80
CA LEU A 65 6.49 -5.55 -7.51
C LEU A 65 6.92 -6.20 -8.82
N ARG A 66 8.11 -6.77 -8.83
CA ARG A 66 8.48 -7.79 -9.81
C ARG A 66 8.36 -9.17 -9.15
N THR A 67 7.78 -10.12 -9.85
CA THR A 67 7.73 -11.51 -9.39
C THR A 67 9.13 -12.11 -9.37
N VAL A 68 9.33 -13.07 -8.48
CA VAL A 68 10.49 -13.97 -8.48
C VAL A 68 10.10 -15.33 -9.05
#